data_AF-H1YXY9-F1
#
_entry.id   AF-H1YXY9-F1
#
_cell.length_a   1.000
_cell.length_b   1.000
_cell.length_c   1.000
_cell.angle_alpha   90.00
_cell.angle_beta   90.00
_cell.angle_gamma   90.00
#
_symmetry.space_group_name_H-M   'P 1'
#
loop_
_entity.id
_entity.type
_entity.pdbx_description
1 polymer ?
#
loop_
_entity_poly.entity_id
_entity_poly.type
_entity_poly.pdbx_seq_one_letter_code
_entity_poly.pdbx_strand_id
1 'polypeptide(L)'
;MSDINSEVILNASAEIIADKRTIQIKTEYKEIKLKLPTTREVAERLHVPHYYVLPALSGMEESGILTREERVGIWTTDKGTKILIRLMTEKFSEKCGEFINPDILKALTNYSVEPL
;
A
#
# COMPACT_ATOMS: atom_id res chain seq x y z
N MET A 1 12.40 -0.36 -20.34
CA MET A 1 11.87 -0.03 -19.01
C MET A 1 10.62 -0.86 -18.82
N SER A 2 10.48 -1.55 -17.69
CA SER A 2 9.22 -2.22 -17.36
C SER A 2 8.14 -1.16 -17.15
N ASP A 3 6.95 -1.37 -17.70
CA ASP A 3 5.82 -0.45 -17.50
C ASP A 3 5.49 -0.37 -16.01
N ILE A 4 5.52 0.85 -15.45
CA ILE A 4 5.14 1.08 -14.05
C ILE A 4 3.63 0.86 -13.95
N ASN A 5 3.24 -0.21 -13.26
CA ASN A 5 1.85 -0.64 -13.09
C ASN A 5 1.50 -0.77 -11.60
N SER A 6 0.27 -1.17 -11.30
CA SER A 6 -0.23 -1.29 -9.93
C SER A 6 0.59 -2.23 -9.06
N GLU A 7 1.06 -3.35 -9.61
CA GLU A 7 1.87 -4.34 -8.88
C GLU A 7 3.23 -3.76 -8.48
N VAL A 8 3.92 -3.08 -9.41
CA VAL A 8 5.19 -2.41 -9.14
C VAL A 8 5.03 -1.34 -8.04
N ILE A 9 3.98 -0.53 -8.12
CA ILE A 9 3.69 0.52 -7.14
C ILE A 9 3.38 -0.07 -5.76
N LEU A 10 2.52 -1.08 -5.68
CA LEU A 10 2.14 -1.68 -4.39
C LEU A 10 3.30 -2.44 -3.75
N ASN A 11 4.11 -3.14 -4.55
CA ASN A 11 5.29 -3.82 -4.05
C ASN A 11 6.32 -2.83 -3.48
N ALA A 12 6.61 -1.74 -4.21
CA ALA A 12 7.48 -0.67 -3.69
C ALA A 12 6.89 -0.02 -2.43
N SER A 13 5.57 0.18 -2.40
CA SER A 13 4.88 0.76 -1.24
C SER A 13 4.99 -0.11 0.01
N ALA A 14 4.76 -1.42 -0.12
CA ALA A 14 4.89 -2.38 0.98
C ALA A 14 6.31 -2.39 1.55
N GLU A 15 7.31 -2.38 0.68
CA GLU A 15 8.71 -2.34 1.10
C GLU A 15 9.06 -1.04 1.82
N ILE A 16 8.62 0.12 1.32
CA ILE A 16 8.83 1.41 1.99
C ILE A 16 8.19 1.42 3.38
N ILE A 17 6.97 0.91 3.52
CA ILE A 17 6.27 0.82 4.81
C ILE A 17 7.07 -0.05 5.77
N ALA A 18 7.54 -1.21 5.30
CA ALA A 18 8.35 -2.13 6.09
C ALA A 18 9.66 -1.49 6.55
N ASP A 19 10.37 -0.79 5.66
CA ASP A 19 11.64 -0.12 5.97
C ASP A 19 11.46 1.04 6.95
N LYS A 20 10.36 1.79 6.84
CA LYS A 20 10.03 2.89 7.75
C LYS A 20 9.54 2.42 9.11
N ARG A 21 9.22 1.14 9.27
CA ARG A 21 8.67 0.55 10.50
C ARG A 21 7.48 1.32 11.07
N THR A 22 6.65 1.86 10.17
CA THR A 22 5.47 2.65 10.53
C THR A 22 4.38 2.41 9.49
N ILE A 23 3.18 2.12 9.96
CA ILE A 23 1.97 2.00 9.14
C ILE A 23 0.89 2.97 9.66
N GLN A 24 0.13 3.58 8.75
CA GLN A 24 -1.06 4.34 9.11
C GLN A 24 -2.29 3.60 8.62
N ILE A 25 -3.21 3.38 9.54
CA ILE A 25 -4.45 2.63 9.33
C ILE A 25 -5.62 3.56 9.63
N LYS A 26 -6.59 3.63 8.72
CA LYS A 26 -7.89 4.28 8.92
C LYS A 26 -8.97 3.21 8.78
N THR A 27 -9.98 3.27 9.61
CA THR A 27 -11.18 2.44 9.47
C THR A 27 -12.36 3.33 9.07
N GLU A 28 -13.16 2.89 8.10
CA GLU A 28 -14.31 3.65 7.60
C GLU A 28 -15.35 2.69 7.03
N TYR A 29 -16.61 2.78 7.49
CA TYR A 29 -17.72 1.91 7.03
C TYR A 29 -17.38 0.40 6.97
N LYS A 30 -16.71 -0.13 8.01
CA LYS A 30 -16.21 -1.53 8.10
C LYS A 30 -15.04 -1.87 7.17
N GLU A 31 -14.54 -0.92 6.39
CA GLU A 31 -13.33 -1.09 5.59
C GLU A 31 -12.08 -0.66 6.36
N ILE A 32 -10.97 -1.33 6.07
CA ILE A 32 -9.64 -0.92 6.47
C ILE A 32 -8.97 -0.22 5.28
N LYS A 33 -8.38 0.95 5.53
CA LYS A 33 -7.60 1.72 4.56
C LYS A 33 -6.19 1.92 5.09
N LEU A 34 -5.21 1.71 4.22
CA LEU A 34 -3.80 1.89 4.51
C LEU A 34 -3.28 3.11 3.76
N LYS A 35 -2.48 3.93 4.43
CA LYS A 35 -1.83 5.06 3.77
C LYS A 35 -0.69 4.57 2.89
N LEU A 36 -0.73 4.94 1.62
CA LEU A 36 0.40 4.74 0.72
C LEU A 36 1.53 5.73 1.04
N PRO A 37 2.80 5.36 0.80
CA PRO A 37 3.89 6.31 0.72
C PRO A 37 3.61 7.39 -0.32
N THR A 38 4.30 8.53 -0.19
CA THR A 38 4.10 9.63 -1.13
C THR A 38 4.58 9.24 -2.54
N THR A 39 4.04 9.89 -3.58
CA THR A 39 4.49 9.72 -4.96
C THR A 39 6.01 9.86 -5.09
N ARG A 40 6.60 10.79 -4.35
CA ARG A 40 8.04 11.03 -4.34
C ARG A 40 8.81 9.85 -3.77
N GLU A 41 8.37 9.29 -2.65
CA GLU A 41 9.02 8.14 -2.01
C GLU A 41 8.95 6.90 -2.89
N VAL A 42 7.82 6.68 -3.56
CA VAL A 42 7.67 5.59 -4.53
C VAL A 42 8.61 5.79 -5.73
N ALA A 43 8.68 7.02 -6.26
CA ALA A 43 9.56 7.34 -7.38
C ALA A 43 11.06 7.17 -7.03
N GLU A 44 11.47 7.63 -5.84
CA GLU A 44 12.81 7.47 -5.31
C GLU A 44 13.16 5.98 -5.13
N ARG A 45 12.23 5.18 -4.57
CA ARG A 45 12.38 3.72 -4.44
C ARG A 45 12.54 3.01 -5.78
N LEU A 46 11.79 3.44 -6.79
CA LEU A 46 11.81 2.86 -8.11
C LEU A 46 12.96 3.40 -9.00
N HIS A 47 13.74 4.37 -8.51
CA HIS A 47 14.80 5.05 -9.26
C HIS A 47 14.31 5.65 -10.57
N VAL A 48 13.11 6.24 -10.56
CA VAL A 48 12.50 6.90 -11.73
C VAL A 48 12.08 8.33 -11.39
N PRO A 49 11.98 9.22 -12.38
CA PRO A 49 11.32 10.50 -12.20
C PRO A 49 9.86 10.34 -11.75
N HIS A 50 9.41 11.19 -10.83
CA HIS A 50 8.07 11.10 -10.23
C HIS A 50 6.92 11.17 -11.24
N TYR A 51 7.10 11.83 -12.40
CA TYR A 51 6.08 11.91 -13.44
C TYR A 51 5.80 10.56 -14.13
N TYR A 52 6.65 9.54 -13.97
CA TYR A 52 6.34 8.17 -14.42
C TYR A 52 5.43 7.42 -13.44
N VAL A 53 5.41 7.82 -12.17
CA VAL A 53 4.56 7.21 -11.13
C VAL A 53 3.13 7.74 -11.19
N LEU A 54 2.97 9.03 -11.55
CA LEU A 54 1.65 9.69 -11.58
C LEU A 54 0.62 8.99 -12.48
N PRO A 55 0.94 8.59 -13.74
CA PRO A 55 -0.02 7.87 -14.59
C PRO A 55 -0.44 6.52 -14.00
N ALA A 56 0.52 5.79 -13.41
CA ALA A 56 0.22 4.51 -12.75
C ALA A 56 -0.74 4.70 -11.57
N LEU A 57 -0.50 5.72 -10.73
CA LEU A 57 -1.40 6.06 -9.64
C LEU A 57 -2.80 6.48 -10.12
N SER A 58 -2.90 7.24 -11.21
CA SER A 58 -4.20 7.58 -11.80
C SER A 58 -4.93 6.32 -12.30
N GLY A 59 -4.25 5.41 -12.99
CA GLY A 59 -4.85 4.14 -13.42
C GLY A 59 -5.27 3.23 -12.25
N MET A 60 -4.53 3.26 -11.14
CA MET A 60 -4.91 2.58 -9.90
C MET A 60 -6.15 3.19 -9.24
N GLU A 61 -6.29 4.51 -9.28
CA GLU A 61 -7.48 5.21 -8.79
C GLU A 61 -8.72 4.86 -9.63
N GLU A 62 -8.60 4.93 -10.96
CA GLU A 62 -9.65 4.52 -11.90
C GLU A 62 -10.05 3.05 -11.71
N SER A 63 -9.09 2.19 -11.39
CA SER A 63 -9.30 0.76 -11.11
C SER A 63 -9.80 0.45 -9.69
N GLY A 64 -10.06 1.48 -8.89
CA GLY A 64 -10.58 1.38 -7.53
C GLY A 64 -9.62 0.71 -6.55
N ILE A 65 -8.31 0.86 -6.73
CA ILE A 65 -7.27 0.30 -5.83
C ILE A 65 -6.88 1.33 -4.74
N LEU A 66 -6.89 2.61 -5.10
CA LEU A 66 -6.57 3.70 -4.19
C LEU A 66 -7.50 4.88 -4.42
N THR A 67 -7.48 5.80 -3.48
CA THR A 67 -8.14 7.10 -3.55
C THR A 67 -7.14 8.17 -3.13
N ARG A 68 -7.09 9.27 -3.87
CA ARG A 68 -6.31 10.45 -3.50
C ARG A 68 -7.23 11.47 -2.85
N GLU A 69 -6.82 11.99 -1.69
CA GLU A 69 -7.54 13.04 -0.99
C GLU A 69 -6.63 14.25 -0.81
N GLU A 70 -7.11 15.43 -1.21
CA GLU A 70 -6.32 16.66 -1.22
C GLU A 70 -5.75 16.93 0.19
N ARG A 71 -4.43 17.12 0.29
CA ARG A 71 -3.67 17.38 1.54
C ARG A 71 -3.66 16.26 2.58
N VAL A 72 -4.41 15.18 2.37
CA VAL A 72 -4.47 14.02 3.27
C VAL A 72 -3.53 12.90 2.78
N GLY A 73 -3.36 12.77 1.46
CA GLY A 73 -2.43 11.86 0.81
C GLY A 73 -3.14 10.78 -0.01
N ILE A 74 -2.47 9.64 -0.18
CA ILE A 74 -2.97 8.51 -0.96
C ILE A 74 -3.34 7.40 0.02
N TRP A 75 -4.58 6.92 -0.07
CA TRP A 75 -5.07 5.80 0.73
C TRP A 75 -5.52 4.67 -0.16
N THR A 76 -5.36 3.43 0.28
CA THR A 76 -5.98 2.29 -0.40
C THR A 76 -7.51 2.34 -0.24
N THR A 77 -8.21 1.77 -1.23
CA THR A 77 -9.57 1.25 -1.05
C THR A 77 -9.53 -0.10 -0.35
N ASP A 78 -10.67 -0.73 -0.05
CA ASP A 78 -10.70 -2.11 0.44
C ASP A 78 -9.90 -3.08 -0.46
N LYS A 79 -10.13 -2.99 -1.77
CA LYS A 79 -9.40 -3.80 -2.77
C LYS A 79 -7.88 -3.59 -2.68
N GLY A 80 -7.42 -2.34 -2.60
CA GLY A 80 -6.00 -2.05 -2.47
C GLY A 80 -5.42 -2.49 -1.13
N THR A 81 -6.19 -2.36 -0.04
CA THR A 81 -5.79 -2.80 1.31
C THR A 81 -5.50 -4.29 1.32
N LYS A 82 -6.41 -5.11 0.77
CA LYS A 82 -6.25 -6.56 0.72
C LYS A 82 -4.97 -6.96 -0.04
N ILE A 83 -4.69 -6.32 -1.17
CA ILE A 83 -3.46 -6.58 -1.94
C ILE A 83 -2.22 -6.15 -1.16
N LEU A 84 -2.24 -4.94 -0.59
CA LEU A 84 -1.09 -4.38 0.12
C LEU A 84 -0.75 -5.18 1.37
N ILE A 85 -1.76 -5.61 2.15
CA ILE A 85 -1.56 -6.47 3.32
C ILE A 85 -0.92 -7.79 2.89
N ARG A 86 -1.41 -8.45 1.84
CA ARG A 86 -0.80 -9.71 1.35
C ARG A 86 0.67 -9.52 1.01
N LEU A 87 1.03 -8.46 0.29
CA LEU A 87 2.43 -8.14 0.00
C LEU A 87 3.26 -7.96 1.28
N MET A 88 2.72 -7.22 2.26
CA MET A 88 3.39 -7.01 3.55
C MET A 88 3.56 -8.33 4.33
N THR A 89 2.56 -9.21 4.34
CA THR A 89 2.56 -10.46 5.14
C THR A 89 3.19 -11.66 4.44
N GLU A 90 3.33 -11.63 3.12
CA GLU A 90 3.95 -12.72 2.35
C GLU A 90 5.40 -12.40 2.00
N LYS A 91 5.67 -11.18 1.52
CA LYS A 91 6.99 -10.80 1.01
C LYS A 91 7.84 -10.05 2.03
N PHE A 92 7.21 -9.28 2.91
CA PHE A 92 7.90 -8.43 3.88
C PHE A 92 7.56 -8.81 5.34
N SER A 93 7.19 -10.08 5.56
CA SER A 93 6.64 -10.58 6.82
C SER A 93 7.57 -10.38 8.01
N GLU A 94 8.86 -10.71 7.83
CA GLU A 94 9.90 -10.56 8.84
C GLU A 94 10.00 -9.10 9.29
N LYS A 95 10.24 -8.17 8.36
CA LYS A 95 10.31 -6.73 8.63
C LYS A 95 9.03 -6.19 9.27
N CYS A 96 7.86 -6.62 8.79
CA CYS A 96 6.58 -6.18 9.35
C CYS A 96 6.37 -6.68 10.79
N GLY A 97 6.79 -7.92 11.08
CA GLY A 97 6.71 -8.50 12.42
C GLY A 97 7.60 -7.81 13.46
N GLU A 98 8.63 -7.08 13.04
CA GLU A 98 9.51 -6.33 13.95
C GLU A 98 8.83 -5.10 14.58
N PHE A 99 7.81 -4.52 13.94
CA PHE A 99 7.20 -3.26 14.41
C PHE A 99 5.67 -3.28 14.52
N ILE A 100 4.99 -4.16 13.77
CA ILE A 100 3.54 -4.31 13.88
C ILE A 100 3.25 -5.28 15.02
N ASN A 101 2.43 -4.85 15.97
CA ASN A 101 1.98 -5.72 17.05
C ASN A 101 1.39 -7.03 16.46
N PRO A 102 1.74 -8.22 17.00
CA PRO A 102 1.32 -9.50 16.43
C PRO A 102 -0.19 -9.68 16.29
N ASP A 103 -0.99 -9.13 17.21
CA ASP A 103 -2.46 -9.21 17.16
C ASP A 103 -3.01 -8.34 16.03
N ILE A 104 -2.43 -7.16 15.81
CA ILE A 104 -2.79 -6.30 14.68
C ILE A 104 -2.39 -6.96 13.37
N LEU A 105 -1.18 -7.51 13.28
CA LEU A 105 -0.69 -8.19 12.07
C LEU A 105 -1.58 -9.39 11.71
N LYS A 106 -1.99 -10.18 12.71
CA LYS A 106 -2.93 -11.28 12.54
C LYS A 106 -4.31 -10.80 12.06
N ALA A 107 -4.84 -9.74 12.65
CA ALA A 107 -6.13 -9.17 12.24
C ALA A 107 -6.10 -8.66 10.79
N LEU A 108 -5.03 -7.96 10.40
CA LEU A 108 -4.82 -7.51 9.02
C LEU A 108 -4.71 -8.69 8.06
N THR A 109 -3.92 -9.70 8.41
CA THR A 109 -3.75 -10.91 7.58
C THR A 109 -5.10 -11.56 7.31
N ASN A 110 -5.93 -11.77 8.35
CA ASN A 110 -7.26 -12.35 8.22
C ASN A 110 -8.17 -11.50 7.31
N TYR A 111 -8.18 -10.18 7.51
CA TYR A 111 -8.94 -9.24 6.67
C TYR A 111 -8.59 -9.34 5.18
N SER A 112 -7.31 -9.61 4.86
CA SER A 112 -6.84 -9.72 3.47
C SER A 112 -7.29 -10.99 2.74
N VAL A 113 -7.80 -12.00 3.47
CA VAL A 113 -8.19 -13.31 2.94
C VAL A 113 -9.72 -13.45 2.85
N GLU A 114 -10.48 -12.60 3.53
CA GLU A 114 -11.94 -12.65 3.49
C GLU A 114 -12.49 -12.42 2.07
N PRO A 115 -13.31 -13.33 1.52
CA PRO A 115 -14.03 -13.09 0.29
C PRO A 115 -15.04 -11.97 0.51
N LEU A 116 -15.10 -11.03 -0.44
CA LEU A 116 -16.14 -9.98 -0.49
C LEU A 116 -17.54 -10.59 -0.57
#